data_AF-A0A351ZVN4-F1
#
_entry.id   AF-A0A351ZVN4-F1
#
_cell.length_a   1.000
_cell.length_b   1.000
_cell.length_c   1.000
_cell.angle_alpha   90.00
_cell.angle_beta   90.00
_cell.angle_gamma   90.00
#
_symmetry.space_group_name_H-M   'P 1'
#
loop_
_entity.id
_entity.type
_entity.pdbx_description
1 polymer ?
#
loop_
_entity_poly.entity_id
_entity_poly.type
_entity_poly.pdbx_seq_one_letter_code
_entity_poly.pdbx_strand_id
1 'polypeptide(L)'
;LGSIAMLVGYTTENSFLVSLSTHVGAPLLSFSYVALILLNAERLRLFAYAGRMALTNYLMHSVISTTLFYGYGFGLYDKLSAAESTLLALVILAAQIAISKWWLSHHRMGPMEWLWRSMAR
;
A
#
# COMPACT_ATOMS: atom_id res chain seq x y z
N LEU A 1 -11.80 21.48 1.75
CA LEU A 1 -13.07 21.56 2.53
C LEU A 1 -13.10 20.55 3.68
N GLY A 2 -12.84 19.25 3.47
CA GLY A 2 -12.82 18.24 4.55
C GLY A 2 -11.79 18.47 5.66
N SER A 3 -10.59 18.96 5.33
CA SER A 3 -9.53 19.26 6.31
C SER A 3 -9.85 20.46 7.21
N ILE A 4 -10.59 21.44 6.67
CA ILE A 4 -11.02 22.64 7.41
C ILE A 4 -12.21 22.30 8.31
N ALA A 5 -13.14 21.44 7.87
CA ALA A 5 -14.23 20.93 8.71
C ALA A 5 -13.71 20.07 9.88
N MET A 6 -12.65 19.27 9.68
CA MET A 6 -11.97 18.58 10.78
C MET A 6 -11.30 19.52 11.77
N LEU A 7 -10.69 20.61 11.29
CA LEU A 7 -10.09 21.64 12.15
C LEU A 7 -11.15 22.45 12.91
N VAL A 8 -12.30 22.74 12.31
CA VAL A 8 -13.43 23.40 12.97
C VAL A 8 -14.05 22.48 14.04
N GLY A 9 -14.20 21.18 13.76
CA GLY A 9 -14.62 20.18 14.76
C GLY A 9 -13.64 20.02 15.92
N TYR A 10 -12.34 20.31 15.71
CA TYR A 10 -11.32 20.38 16.76
C TYR A 10 -11.52 21.56 17.71
N THR A 11 -12.14 22.65 17.24
CA THR A 11 -12.34 23.90 17.99
C THR A 11 -13.71 24.04 18.66
N THR A 12 -14.68 23.18 18.37
CA THR A 12 -16.08 23.34 18.80
C THR A 12 -16.53 22.18 19.70
N GLU A 13 -16.75 22.47 20.99
CA GLU A 13 -17.44 21.72 22.07
C GLU A 13 -17.08 20.24 22.35
N ASN A 14 -16.48 19.50 21.42
CA ASN A 14 -16.18 18.06 21.51
C ASN A 14 -14.69 17.73 21.65
N SER A 15 -13.88 18.70 22.11
CA SER A 15 -12.42 18.54 22.28
C SER A 15 -12.06 17.32 23.14
N PHE A 16 -12.88 16.99 24.14
CA PHE A 16 -12.74 15.78 24.95
C PHE A 16 -12.95 14.49 24.14
N LEU A 17 -14.02 14.40 23.35
CA LEU A 17 -14.32 13.22 22.52
C LEU A 17 -13.25 12.98 21.46
N VAL A 18 -12.76 14.06 20.84
CA VAL A 18 -11.65 13.99 19.88
C VAL A 18 -10.38 13.51 20.58
N SER A 19 -10.02 14.09 21.72
CA SER A 19 -8.83 13.68 22.47
C SER A 19 -8.91 12.22 22.94
N LEU A 20 -10.08 11.78 23.40
CA LEU A 20 -10.34 10.38 23.78
C LEU A 20 -10.20 9.43 22.57
N SER A 21 -10.77 9.80 21.42
CA SER A 21 -10.67 9.00 20.20
C SER A 21 -9.23 8.86 19.71
N THR A 22 -8.41 9.90 19.82
CA THR A 22 -7.01 9.88 19.37
C THR A 22 -6.12 9.10 20.35
N HIS A 23 -6.27 9.31 21.66
CA HIS A 23 -5.37 8.69 22.64
C HIS A 23 -5.78 7.27 23.04
N VAL A 24 -7.07 6.93 22.95
CA VAL A 24 -7.58 5.59 23.31
C VAL A 24 -8.00 4.84 22.05
N GLY A 25 -8.76 5.48 21.17
CA GLY A 25 -9.25 4.85 19.94
C GLY A 25 -8.12 4.47 18.98
N ALA A 26 -7.14 5.34 18.74
CA ALA A 26 -6.07 5.06 17.78
C ALA A 26 -5.15 3.90 18.21
N PRO A 27 -4.68 3.80 19.46
CA PRO A 27 -3.92 2.62 19.91
C PRO A 27 -4.77 1.35 19.88
N LEU A 28 -6.03 1.43 20.31
CA LEU A 28 -6.93 0.27 20.30
C LEU A 28 -7.15 -0.26 18.87
N LEU A 29 -7.39 0.64 17.91
CA LEU A 29 -7.51 0.28 16.50
C LEU A 29 -6.20 -0.31 15.96
N SER A 30 -5.05 0.26 16.33
CA SER A 30 -3.73 -0.26 15.92
C SER A 30 -3.52 -1.68 16.42
N PHE A 31 -3.82 -1.96 17.70
CA PHE A 31 -3.75 -3.32 18.25
C PHE A 31 -4.75 -4.26 17.60
N SER A 32 -5.97 -3.79 17.31
CA SER A 32 -6.98 -4.57 16.59
C SER A 32 -6.48 -4.98 15.19
N TYR A 33 -5.89 -4.05 14.42
CA TYR A 33 -5.31 -4.36 13.12
C TYR A 33 -4.14 -5.35 13.23
N VAL A 34 -3.22 -5.16 14.18
CA VAL A 34 -2.11 -6.09 14.41
C VAL A 34 -2.64 -7.48 14.77
N ALA A 35 -3.60 -7.57 15.69
CA ALA A 35 -4.22 -8.82 16.09
C ALA A 35 -4.89 -9.52 14.88
N LEU A 36 -5.65 -8.79 14.07
CA LEU A 36 -6.28 -9.32 12.86
C LEU A 36 -5.24 -9.84 11.86
N ILE A 37 -4.15 -9.12 11.63
CA ILE A 37 -3.07 -9.55 10.74
C ILE A 37 -2.41 -10.82 11.28
N LEU A 38 -2.09 -10.87 12.57
CA LEU A 38 -1.44 -12.04 13.20
C LEU A 38 -2.36 -13.27 13.18
N LEU A 39 -3.65 -13.11 13.49
CA LEU A 39 -4.64 -14.19 13.46
C LEU A 39 -4.89 -14.74 12.04
N ASN A 40 -4.62 -13.94 11.00
CA ASN A 40 -4.80 -14.32 9.59
C ASN A 40 -3.48 -14.54 8.85
N ALA A 41 -2.34 -14.63 9.55
CA ALA A 41 -1.02 -14.68 8.93
C ALA A 41 -0.87 -15.81 7.90
N GLU A 42 -1.44 -17.00 8.18
CA GLU A 42 -1.45 -18.14 7.25
C GLU A 42 -2.16 -17.83 5.93
N ARG A 43 -3.32 -17.15 5.99
CA ARG A 43 -4.07 -16.72 4.79
C ARG A 43 -3.31 -15.65 4.00
N LEU A 44 -2.52 -14.84 4.70
CA LEU A 44 -1.71 -13.78 4.10
C LEU A 44 -0.39 -14.28 3.51
N ARG A 45 -0.07 -15.57 3.60
CA ARG A 45 1.18 -16.15 3.04
C ARG A 45 1.34 -15.92 1.54
N LEU A 46 0.25 -15.77 0.79
CA LEU A 46 0.31 -15.42 -0.62
C LEU A 46 1.01 -14.06 -0.84
N PHE A 47 0.76 -13.09 0.04
CA PHE A 47 1.38 -11.76 -0.01
C PHE A 47 2.84 -11.78 0.45
N ALA A 48 3.30 -12.85 1.12
CA ALA A 48 4.69 -12.96 1.56
C ALA A 48 5.67 -12.98 0.38
N TYR A 49 5.28 -13.51 -0.78
CA TYR A 49 6.11 -13.44 -1.99
C TYR A 49 6.33 -12.00 -2.45
N ALA A 50 5.25 -11.20 -2.50
CA ALA A 50 5.34 -9.79 -2.85
C ALA A 50 6.12 -8.99 -1.80
N GLY A 51 5.95 -9.32 -0.51
CA GLY A 51 6.67 -8.67 0.60
C GLY A 51 8.18 -8.95 0.60
N ARG A 52 8.62 -10.14 0.17
CA ARG A 52 10.05 -10.46 -0.02
C ARG A 52 10.73 -9.66 -1.14
N MET A 53 9.93 -9.06 -2.02
CA MET A 53 10.35 -8.22 -3.14
C MET A 53 9.76 -6.80 -3.01
N ALA A 54 9.62 -6.28 -1.79
CA ALA A 54 8.94 -5.03 -1.52
C ALA A 54 9.52 -3.82 -2.30
N LEU A 55 10.84 -3.70 -2.40
CA LEU A 55 11.49 -2.59 -3.11
C LEU A 55 11.30 -2.74 -4.62
N THR A 56 11.50 -3.95 -5.15
CA THR A 56 11.26 -4.23 -6.57
C THR A 56 9.80 -3.96 -6.94
N ASN A 57 8.85 -4.44 -6.13
CA ASN A 57 7.42 -4.28 -6.39
C ASN A 57 6.96 -2.84 -6.25
N TYR A 58 7.51 -2.08 -5.30
CA TYR A 58 7.23 -0.66 -5.16
C TYR A 58 7.67 0.12 -6.41
N LEU A 59 8.89 -0.13 -6.89
CA LEU A 59 9.42 0.52 -8.10
C LEU A 59 8.64 0.11 -9.35
N MET A 60 8.37 -1.20 -9.51
CA MET A 60 7.56 -1.70 -10.61
C MET A 60 6.17 -1.08 -10.60
N HIS A 61 5.50 -1.03 -9.45
CA HIS A 61 4.17 -0.43 -9.33
C HIS A 61 4.20 1.05 -9.68
N SER A 62 5.21 1.78 -9.19
CA SER A 62 5.40 3.19 -9.48
C SER A 62 5.58 3.43 -10.98
N VAL A 63 6.46 2.68 -11.63
CA VAL A 63 6.70 2.78 -13.09
C VAL A 63 5.44 2.45 -13.89
N ILE A 64 4.70 1.40 -13.51
CA ILE A 64 3.43 1.04 -14.17
C ILE A 64 2.43 2.18 -14.01
N SER A 65 2.21 2.67 -12.79
CA SER A 65 1.24 3.72 -12.51
C SER A 65 1.61 5.04 -13.17
N THR A 66 2.88 5.46 -13.14
CA THR A 66 3.29 6.68 -13.84
C THR A 66 3.15 6.51 -15.35
N THR A 67 3.49 5.37 -15.93
CA THR A 67 3.29 5.12 -17.36
C THR A 67 1.81 5.09 -17.76
N LEU A 68 0.92 4.59 -16.90
CA LEU A 68 -0.52 4.59 -17.18
C LEU A 68 -1.11 6.01 -17.07
N PHE A 69 -0.80 6.72 -15.98
CA PHE A 69 -1.51 7.96 -15.65
C PHE A 69 -0.79 9.23 -16.14
N TYR A 70 0.54 9.29 -16.18
CA TYR A 70 1.24 10.50 -16.59
C TYR A 70 1.12 10.74 -18.10
N GLY A 71 1.22 12.02 -18.49
CA GLY A 71 1.06 12.47 -19.87
C GLY A 71 2.12 11.96 -20.86
N TYR A 72 3.24 11.40 -20.39
CA TYR A 72 4.24 10.78 -21.27
C TYR A 72 3.91 9.33 -21.66
N GLY A 73 2.92 8.70 -21.02
CA GLY A 73 2.48 7.34 -21.33
C GLY A 73 1.07 7.33 -21.90
N PHE A 74 0.12 6.66 -21.24
CA PHE A 74 -1.27 6.56 -21.73
C PHE A 74 -2.15 7.76 -21.35
N GLY A 75 -1.69 8.61 -20.43
CA GLY A 75 -2.42 9.81 -20.02
C GLY A 75 -3.83 9.49 -19.52
N LEU A 76 -4.00 8.43 -18.74
CA LEU A 76 -5.28 8.00 -18.14
C LEU A 76 -5.70 8.87 -16.95
N TYR A 77 -4.92 9.88 -16.58
CA TYR A 77 -5.27 10.82 -15.53
C TYR A 77 -6.62 11.46 -15.81
N ASP A 78 -7.51 11.41 -14.82
CA ASP A 78 -8.89 11.91 -14.88
C ASP A 78 -9.81 11.25 -15.92
N LYS A 79 -9.38 10.14 -16.54
CA LYS A 79 -10.18 9.38 -17.51
C LYS A 79 -10.86 8.15 -16.92
N LEU A 80 -10.36 7.66 -15.78
CA LEU A 80 -10.89 6.50 -15.09
C LEU A 80 -11.63 6.97 -13.83
N SER A 81 -12.79 6.40 -13.58
CA SER A 81 -13.49 6.56 -12.30
C SER A 81 -12.67 5.96 -11.15
N ALA A 82 -13.01 6.31 -9.91
CA ALA A 82 -12.37 5.75 -8.72
C ALA A 82 -12.50 4.22 -8.65
N ALA A 83 -13.63 3.67 -9.08
CA ALA A 83 -13.89 2.23 -9.11
C ALA A 83 -12.99 1.53 -10.15
N GLU A 84 -12.89 2.07 -11.37
CA GLU A 84 -12.03 1.53 -12.42
C GLU A 84 -10.56 1.60 -12.05
N SER A 85 -10.13 2.71 -11.46
CA SER A 85 -8.75 2.89 -10.98
C SER A 85 -8.41 1.88 -9.87
N THR A 86 -9.35 1.63 -8.96
CA THR A 86 -9.19 0.63 -7.90
C THR A 86 -9.11 -0.79 -8.47
N LEU A 87 -9.98 -1.12 -9.43
CA LEU A 87 -9.96 -2.43 -10.10
C LEU A 87 -8.63 -2.65 -10.83
N LEU A 88 -8.16 -1.64 -11.56
CA LEU A 88 -6.87 -1.67 -12.25
C LEU A 88 -5.71 -1.90 -11.26
N ALA A 89 -5.71 -1.19 -10.12
CA ALA A 89 -4.71 -1.37 -9.07
C ALA A 89 -4.73 -2.79 -8.50
N LEU A 90 -5.91 -3.39 -8.29
CA LEU A 90 -6.04 -4.77 -7.83
C LEU A 90 -5.52 -5.78 -8.86
N VAL A 91 -5.78 -5.55 -10.15
CA VAL A 91 -5.25 -6.39 -11.24
C VAL A 91 -3.72 -6.31 -11.28
N ILE A 92 -3.16 -5.11 -11.20
CA ILE A 92 -1.70 -4.91 -11.15
C ILE A 92 -1.13 -5.63 -9.92
N LEU A 93 -1.73 -5.47 -8.75
CA LEU A 93 -1.27 -6.13 -7.52
C LEU A 93 -1.29 -7.66 -7.65
N ALA A 94 -2.37 -8.24 -8.18
CA ALA A 94 -2.47 -9.68 -8.39
C ALA A 94 -1.39 -10.20 -9.35
N ALA A 95 -1.14 -9.47 -10.45
CA ALA A 95 -0.06 -9.77 -11.38
C ALA A 95 1.32 -9.68 -10.70
N GLN A 96 1.56 -8.64 -9.88
CA GLN A 96 2.81 -8.48 -9.14
C GLN A 96 3.05 -9.62 -8.14
N ILE A 97 2.01 -10.11 -7.46
CA ILE A 97 2.12 -11.28 -6.56
C ILE A 97 2.49 -12.53 -7.35
N ALA A 98 1.85 -12.77 -8.49
CA ALA A 98 2.13 -13.92 -9.35
C ALA A 98 3.57 -13.89 -9.90
N ILE A 99 4.01 -12.72 -10.40
CA ILE A 99 5.37 -12.48 -10.88
C ILE A 99 6.37 -12.66 -9.73
N SER A 100 6.10 -12.13 -8.54
CA SER A 100 6.97 -12.28 -7.37
C SER A 100 7.11 -13.75 -6.96
N LYS A 101 6.02 -14.52 -7.00
CA LYS A 101 6.05 -15.95 -6.72
C LYS A 101 6.89 -16.71 -7.74
N TRP A 102 6.68 -16.45 -9.03
CA TRP A 102 7.46 -17.05 -10.11
C TRP A 102 8.94 -16.65 -10.06
N TRP A 103 9.24 -15.39 -9.75
CA TRP A 103 10.62 -14.92 -9.61
C TRP A 103 11.32 -15.62 -8.44
N LEU A 104 10.67 -15.69 -7.28
CA LEU A 104 11.24 -16.28 -6.07
C LEU A 104 11.35 -17.81 -6.13
N SER A 105 10.73 -18.48 -7.10
CA SER A 105 11.00 -19.89 -7.36
C SER A 105 12.32 -20.12 -8.11
N HIS A 106 12.85 -19.10 -8.78
CA HIS A 106 14.11 -19.18 -9.54
C HIS A 106 15.26 -18.39 -8.87
N HIS A 107 14.93 -17.31 -8.15
CA HIS A 107 15.89 -16.40 -7.53
C HIS A 107 15.63 -16.25 -6.03
N ARG A 108 16.68 -16.08 -5.23
CA ARG A 108 16.55 -15.95 -3.76
C ARG A 108 16.05 -14.57 -3.32
N MET A 109 16.17 -13.56 -4.19
CA MET A 109 15.96 -12.14 -3.89
C MET A 109 15.40 -11.41 -5.10
N GLY A 110 14.66 -10.32 -4.87
CA GLY A 110 14.28 -9.42 -5.95
C GLY A 110 15.49 -8.66 -6.53
N PRO A 111 15.41 -8.24 -7.80
CA PRO A 111 16.52 -7.60 -8.51
C PRO A 111 16.95 -6.29 -7.85
N MET A 112 16.01 -5.46 -7.39
CA MET A 112 16.32 -4.17 -6.76
C MET A 112 16.85 -4.36 -5.34
N GLU A 113 16.36 -5.35 -4.60
CA GLU A 113 16.89 -5.71 -3.30
C GLU A 113 18.34 -6.23 -3.42
N TRP A 114 18.63 -7.02 -4.45
CA TRP A 114 19.99 -7.46 -4.74
C TRP A 114 20.91 -6.29 -5.07
N LEU A 115 20.46 -5.36 -5.91
CA LEU A 115 21.21 -4.16 -6.26
C LEU A 115 21.50 -3.31 -5.02
N TRP A 116 20.48 -3.02 -4.20
CA TRP A 116 20.62 -2.27 -2.95
C TRP A 116 21.62 -2.91 -2.00
N ARG A 117 21.54 -4.23 -1.80
CA ARG A 117 22.49 -4.96 -0.93
C ARG A 117 23.90 -5.07 -1.49
N SER A 118 24.06 -4.91 -2.80
CA SER A 118 25.36 -4.90 -3.45
C SER A 118 26.02 -3.52 -3.36
N MET A 119 25.22 -2.44 -3.43
CA MET A 119 25.70 -1.06 -3.31
C MET A 119 25.92 -0.63 -1.85
N ALA A 120 25.21 -1.22 -0.90
CA ALA A 120 25.37 -0.93 0.53
C ALA A 120 26.54 -1.67 1.21
N ARG A 121 27.38 -2.36 0.43
CA ARG A 121 28.63 -2.98 0.88
C ARG A 121 29.81 -2.20 0.34
#